data_AF-A0A0E0LMW5-F1
#
_entry.id   AF-A0A0E0LMW5-F1
#
_cell.length_a   1.000
_cell.length_b   1.000
_cell.length_c   1.000
_cell.angle_alpha   90.00
_cell.angle_beta   90.00
_cell.angle_gamma   90.00
#
_symmetry.space_group_name_H-M   'P 1'
#
loop_
_entity.id
_entity.type
_entity.pdbx_description
1 polymer ?
#
loop_
_entity_poly.entity_id
_entity_poly.type
_entity_poly.pdbx_seq_one_letter_code
_entity_poly.pdbx_strand_id
1 'polypeptide(L)'
;MQIYIQNQNRANFLHKRTTAVRVLNPFTRVAIDLPPLAPVFHQVVKNRNSLLYMSAAVCASTTSPMTSIAVIVWFPCTAGVLSCEPGHPSWEVIHEDMELLNTLPFQGRLYGFRRLTRQIVQVYPPNPLGPVVAHIPAKFGDPVFCSYNLVDSCGRMLLVVRHWSVRREAKESWQRCAFTIFEVDASSWELLPVSSIGNLALFLCRDRCLSVSAKYLPSISRNSVYYYVLLTNPVVLHSLSNGSFERPTTLCQVHDTTKRIRPSVRPFTLADHLLTYCNHREWARGLMFHEYNCIPECFDDLLKKIRTQDSELRIPRIRSGS
;
A
#
# COMPACT_ATOMS: atom_id res chain seq x y z
N MET A 1 13.27 -6.20 -16.65
CA MET A 1 13.80 -5.03 -15.89
C MET A 1 12.64 -4.46 -15.09
N GLN A 2 12.52 -4.79 -13.79
CA GLN A 2 11.46 -4.26 -12.93
C GLN A 2 11.75 -2.78 -12.67
N ILE A 3 11.06 -1.90 -13.39
CA ILE A 3 10.97 -0.50 -13.03
C ILE A 3 10.08 -0.46 -11.78
N TYR A 4 10.68 -0.59 -10.60
CA TYR A 4 10.00 -0.16 -9.39
C TYR A 4 9.75 1.33 -9.56
N ILE A 5 8.49 1.72 -9.75
CA ILE A 5 8.05 2.97 -9.13
C ILE A 5 8.25 2.72 -7.64
N GLN A 6 9.42 3.14 -7.14
CA GLN A 6 9.42 3.71 -5.82
C GLN A 6 8.28 4.72 -5.84
N ASN A 7 7.23 4.46 -5.09
CA ASN A 7 6.26 5.47 -4.64
C ASN A 7 7.04 6.47 -3.75
N GLN A 8 8.03 7.12 -4.34
CA GLN A 8 8.79 8.23 -3.82
C GLN A 8 7.98 9.46 -4.20
N ASN A 9 7.43 10.07 -3.16
CA ASN A 9 6.95 11.45 -3.13
C ASN A 9 5.70 11.72 -3.98
N ARG A 10 4.60 12.03 -3.29
CA ARG A 10 3.45 12.83 -3.76
C ARG A 10 3.84 14.12 -4.53
N ALA A 11 5.11 14.54 -4.50
CA ALA A 11 5.56 15.86 -4.90
C ALA A 11 6.29 15.95 -6.26
N ASN A 12 6.71 14.84 -6.89
CA ASN A 12 7.53 14.94 -8.12
C ASN A 12 6.83 14.48 -9.41
N PHE A 13 5.63 13.90 -9.32
CA PHE A 13 5.00 13.24 -10.46
C PHE A 13 3.61 13.74 -10.83
N LEU A 14 2.76 14.12 -9.87
CA LEU A 14 1.49 14.76 -10.20
C LEU A 14 1.65 16.28 -10.16
N HIS A 15 1.50 16.94 -11.31
CA HIS A 15 1.56 18.39 -11.36
C HIS A 15 0.32 18.99 -10.68
N LYS A 16 0.50 19.62 -9.52
CA LYS A 16 -0.57 20.08 -8.60
C LYS A 16 -1.65 20.94 -9.24
N ARG A 17 -1.34 21.65 -10.34
CA ARG A 17 -2.27 22.52 -11.06
C ARG A 17 -2.96 21.86 -12.24
N THR A 18 -2.24 21.04 -13.00
CA THR A 18 -2.74 20.46 -14.25
C THR A 18 -3.18 19.01 -14.08
N THR A 19 -2.87 18.37 -12.96
CA THR A 19 -3.05 16.92 -12.72
C THR A 19 -2.37 16.03 -13.77
N ALA A 20 -1.41 16.57 -14.51
CA ALA A 20 -0.56 15.76 -15.39
C ALA A 20 0.31 14.83 -14.55
N VAL A 21 0.46 13.59 -15.00
CA VAL A 21 1.28 12.58 -14.33
C VAL A 21 2.59 12.46 -15.09
N ARG A 22 3.70 12.58 -14.38
CA ARG A 22 5.05 12.34 -14.87
C ARG A 22 5.54 11.03 -14.27
N VAL A 23 6.21 10.19 -15.06
CA VAL A 23 6.92 9.01 -14.56
C VAL A 23 8.39 9.22 -14.79
N LEU A 24 9.21 9.03 -13.75
CA LEU A 24 10.66 9.13 -13.84
C LEU A 24 11.29 7.78 -13.56
N ASN A 25 12.22 7.39 -14.42
CA ASN A 25 13.10 6.28 -14.15
C ASN A 25 14.16 6.72 -13.11
N PRO A 26 14.22 6.09 -11.92
CA PRO A 26 15.12 6.53 -10.87
C PRO A 26 16.62 6.38 -11.20
N PHE A 27 16.96 5.51 -12.16
CA PHE A 27 18.35 5.24 -12.55
C PHE A 27 18.77 6.05 -13.77
N THR A 28 17.95 6.10 -14.81
CA THR A 28 18.28 6.82 -16.05
C THR A 28 17.88 8.29 -16.01
N ARG A 29 17.04 8.68 -15.05
CA ARG A 29 16.41 10.01 -14.94
C ARG A 29 15.57 10.41 -16.16
N VAL A 30 15.27 9.46 -17.04
CA VAL A 30 14.33 9.68 -18.15
C VAL A 30 12.94 9.89 -17.56
N ALA A 31 12.26 10.95 -18.02
CA ALA A 31 10.91 11.27 -17.63
C ALA A 31 9.95 11.10 -18.81
N ILE A 32 8.75 10.60 -18.52
CA ILE A 32 7.65 10.49 -19.46
C ILE A 32 6.47 11.27 -18.89
N ASP A 33 5.89 12.14 -19.70
CA ASP A 33 4.70 12.90 -19.34
C ASP A 33 3.44 12.22 -19.91
N LEU A 34 2.43 12.09 -19.06
CA LEU A 34 1.12 11.54 -19.38
C LEU A 34 0.05 12.65 -19.33
N PRO A 35 -1.08 12.45 -20.03
CA PRO A 35 -2.19 13.41 -20.02
C PRO A 35 -2.70 13.71 -18.60
N PRO A 36 -3.37 14.86 -18.40
CA PRO A 36 -4.07 15.19 -17.16
C PRO A 36 -5.06 14.11 -16.70
N LEU A 37 -5.04 13.78 -15.40
CA LEU A 37 -5.98 12.84 -14.80
C LEU A 37 -7.38 13.45 -14.61
N ALA A 38 -7.48 14.78 -14.44
CA ALA A 38 -8.73 15.46 -14.05
C ALA A 38 -9.97 15.13 -14.90
N PRO A 39 -9.92 15.05 -16.25
CA PRO A 39 -11.10 14.77 -17.05
C PRO A 39 -11.77 13.44 -16.72
N VAL A 40 -10.96 12.39 -16.49
CA VAL A 40 -11.45 11.04 -16.21
C VAL A 40 -11.67 10.84 -14.71
N PHE A 41 -10.91 11.53 -13.86
CA PHE A 41 -11.08 11.47 -12.40
C PHE A 41 -12.52 11.81 -11.99
N HIS A 42 -13.13 12.86 -12.54
CA HIS A 42 -14.50 13.24 -12.17
C HIS A 42 -15.57 12.25 -12.67
N GLN A 43 -15.25 11.42 -13.66
CA GLN A 43 -16.17 10.38 -14.15
C GLN A 43 -16.21 9.20 -13.16
N VAL A 44 -15.06 8.83 -12.61
CA VAL A 44 -14.90 7.61 -11.81
C VAL A 44 -14.95 7.88 -10.30
N VAL A 45 -14.43 9.03 -9.86
CA VAL A 45 -14.25 9.34 -8.45
C VAL A 45 -15.13 10.50 -8.01
N LYS A 46 -16.16 10.18 -7.20
CA LYS A 46 -17.08 11.18 -6.63
C LYS A 46 -16.45 12.01 -5.51
N ASN A 47 -15.57 11.40 -4.71
CA ASN A 47 -14.94 12.06 -3.58
C ASN A 47 -13.59 12.67 -3.97
N ARG A 48 -13.52 13.99 -4.04
CA ARG A 48 -12.29 14.74 -4.36
C ARG A 48 -11.10 14.37 -3.45
N ASN A 49 -11.36 14.00 -2.19
CA ASN A 49 -10.30 13.63 -1.26
C ASN A 49 -9.62 12.31 -1.64
N SER A 50 -10.20 11.49 -2.51
CA SER A 50 -9.58 10.22 -2.93
C SER A 50 -8.29 10.46 -3.73
N LEU A 51 -8.14 11.63 -4.39
CA LEU A 51 -6.89 11.99 -5.06
C LEU A 51 -5.73 12.16 -4.06
N LEU A 52 -6.02 12.53 -2.81
CA LEU A 52 -5.00 12.56 -1.76
C LEU A 52 -4.46 11.14 -1.51
N TYR A 53 -5.30 10.12 -1.61
CA TYR A 53 -4.91 8.74 -1.35
C TYR A 53 -4.49 7.98 -2.61
N MET A 54 -4.46 8.67 -3.76
CA MET A 54 -4.13 8.07 -5.05
C MET A 54 -2.83 7.28 -4.99
N SER A 55 -2.89 6.05 -5.49
CA SER A 55 -1.75 5.17 -5.63
C SER A 55 -1.53 4.85 -7.11
N ALA A 56 -0.28 4.61 -7.47
CA ALA A 56 0.10 4.33 -8.85
C ALA A 56 1.16 3.24 -8.95
N ALA A 57 1.20 2.59 -10.11
CA ALA A 57 2.16 1.57 -10.47
C ALA A 57 2.52 1.65 -11.96
N VAL A 58 3.72 1.17 -12.31
CA VAL A 58 4.13 0.95 -13.70
C VAL A 58 4.10 -0.53 -14.00
N CYS A 59 3.46 -0.86 -15.11
CA CYS A 59 3.34 -2.19 -15.67
C CYS A 59 3.96 -2.22 -17.08
N ALA A 60 4.17 -3.41 -17.63
CA ALA A 60 4.51 -3.58 -19.03
C ALA A 60 3.29 -3.22 -19.89
N SER A 61 3.49 -2.46 -20.96
CA SER A 61 2.40 -2.10 -21.88
C SER A 61 1.73 -3.33 -22.48
N THR A 62 0.41 -3.27 -22.76
CA THR A 62 -0.30 -4.33 -23.48
C THR A 62 0.03 -4.32 -24.97
N THR A 63 0.26 -3.14 -25.54
CA THR A 63 0.55 -2.95 -26.96
C THR A 63 2.00 -3.21 -27.31
N SER A 64 2.92 -2.95 -26.38
CA SER A 64 4.36 -3.06 -26.56
C SER A 64 5.08 -3.49 -25.27
N PRO A 65 4.90 -4.75 -24.81
CA PRO A 65 5.36 -5.19 -23.48
C PRO A 65 6.88 -5.10 -23.23
N MET A 66 7.69 -5.18 -24.29
CA MET A 66 9.15 -5.17 -24.19
C MET A 66 9.78 -3.77 -24.27
N THR A 67 9.06 -2.81 -24.84
CA THR A 67 9.62 -1.49 -25.23
C THR A 67 8.85 -0.31 -24.62
N SER A 68 7.68 -0.56 -24.04
CA SER A 68 6.82 0.47 -23.46
C SER A 68 6.26 0.04 -22.11
N ILE A 69 5.68 1.02 -21.41
CA ILE A 69 5.09 0.88 -20.09
C ILE A 69 3.62 1.29 -20.11
N ALA A 70 2.88 0.85 -19.11
CA ALA A 70 1.58 1.39 -18.77
C ALA A 70 1.59 1.90 -17.34
N VAL A 71 0.93 3.03 -17.09
CA VAL A 71 0.80 3.62 -15.77
C VAL A 71 -0.60 3.41 -15.28
N ILE A 72 -0.71 2.74 -14.14
CA ILE A 72 -1.98 2.35 -13.55
C ILE A 72 -2.19 3.17 -12.29
N VAL A 73 -3.38 3.76 -12.15
CA VAL A 73 -3.76 4.62 -11.03
C VAL A 73 -5.04 4.08 -10.40
N TRP A 74 -5.05 4.02 -9.06
CA TRP A 74 -6.23 3.62 -8.29
C TRP A 74 -6.34 4.44 -7.01
N PHE A 75 -7.48 4.31 -6.34
CA PHE A 75 -7.84 5.10 -5.18
C PHE A 75 -8.22 4.16 -4.02
N PRO A 76 -7.45 4.11 -2.93
CA PRO A 76 -7.76 3.27 -1.78
C PRO A 76 -9.17 3.53 -1.24
N CYS A 77 -9.97 2.47 -1.09
CA CYS A 77 -11.37 2.53 -0.65
C CYS A 77 -12.28 3.42 -1.53
N THR A 78 -11.96 3.54 -2.80
CA THR A 78 -12.84 4.14 -3.80
C THR A 78 -12.80 3.28 -5.05
N ALA A 79 -13.97 3.03 -5.63
CA ALA A 79 -14.06 2.24 -6.84
C ALA A 79 -13.42 3.02 -8.00
N GLY A 80 -12.66 2.32 -8.84
CA GLY A 80 -12.05 2.92 -10.01
C GLY A 80 -10.57 2.59 -10.17
N VAL A 81 -10.24 2.09 -11.35
CA VAL A 81 -8.85 1.91 -11.78
C VAL A 81 -8.68 2.47 -13.18
N LEU A 82 -7.65 3.29 -13.35
CA LEU A 82 -7.32 4.00 -14.58
C LEU A 82 -6.00 3.50 -15.13
N SER A 83 -5.85 3.44 -16.44
CA SER A 83 -4.57 3.19 -17.11
C SER A 83 -4.27 4.24 -18.18
N CYS A 84 -2.99 4.49 -18.41
CA CYS A 84 -2.53 5.29 -19.54
C CYS A 84 -1.16 4.78 -20.00
N GLU A 85 -0.99 4.66 -21.31
CA GLU A 85 0.29 4.35 -21.94
C GLU A 85 0.89 5.63 -22.56
N PRO A 86 2.23 5.74 -22.63
CA PRO A 86 2.89 6.84 -23.32
C PRO A 86 2.37 6.98 -24.75
N GLY A 87 1.99 8.19 -25.15
CA GLY A 87 1.45 8.49 -26.48
C GLY A 87 -0.08 8.41 -26.59
N HIS A 88 -0.79 7.86 -25.60
CA HIS A 88 -2.26 7.94 -25.57
C HIS A 88 -2.74 9.35 -25.20
N PRO A 89 -3.83 9.84 -25.83
CA PRO A 89 -4.33 11.20 -25.60
C PRO A 89 -5.08 11.37 -24.27
N SER A 90 -5.56 10.28 -23.66
CA SER A 90 -6.35 10.30 -22.44
C SER A 90 -6.09 9.07 -21.58
N TRP A 91 -6.53 9.15 -20.32
CA TRP A 91 -6.63 7.98 -19.44
C TRP A 91 -7.82 7.11 -19.84
N GLU A 92 -7.69 5.82 -19.66
CA GLU A 92 -8.74 4.83 -19.88
C GLU A 92 -9.21 4.26 -18.54
N VAL A 93 -10.51 4.07 -18.38
CA VAL A 93 -11.08 3.42 -17.21
C VAL A 93 -11.08 1.92 -17.47
N ILE A 94 -10.22 1.17 -16.78
CA ILE A 94 -10.13 -0.29 -16.97
C ILE A 94 -11.02 -1.06 -16.00
N HIS A 95 -11.38 -0.47 -14.86
CA HIS A 95 -12.36 -1.01 -13.92
C HIS A 95 -13.14 0.12 -13.27
N GLU A 96 -14.47 0.14 -13.43
CA GLU A 96 -15.35 1.15 -12.82
C GLU A 96 -15.66 0.82 -11.35
N ASP A 97 -16.01 -0.44 -11.06
CA ASP A 97 -16.54 -0.86 -9.75
C ASP A 97 -15.53 -1.64 -8.88
N MET A 98 -14.24 -1.50 -9.16
CA MET A 98 -13.19 -2.23 -8.43
C MET A 98 -12.62 -1.39 -7.28
N GLU A 99 -12.94 -1.79 -6.05
CA GLU A 99 -12.29 -1.28 -4.84
C GLU A 99 -11.11 -2.16 -4.42
N LEU A 100 -9.92 -1.58 -4.33
CA LEU A 100 -8.69 -2.27 -3.94
C LEU A 100 -8.27 -1.88 -2.52
N LEU A 101 -7.81 -2.85 -1.73
CA LEU A 101 -7.22 -2.62 -0.40
C LEU A 101 -5.70 -2.57 -0.44
N ASN A 102 -5.10 -3.64 -0.94
CA ASN A 102 -3.66 -3.80 -1.08
C ASN A 102 -3.37 -4.24 -2.52
N THR A 103 -2.27 -3.75 -3.08
CA THR A 103 -1.88 -4.01 -4.47
C THR A 103 -0.40 -4.35 -4.53
N LEU A 104 -0.04 -5.11 -5.56
CA LEU A 104 1.32 -5.54 -5.81
C LEU A 104 1.64 -5.44 -7.31
N PRO A 105 2.52 -4.52 -7.71
CA PRO A 105 3.19 -4.60 -9.00
C PRO A 105 4.14 -5.81 -8.98
N PHE A 106 3.93 -6.77 -9.86
CA PHE A 106 4.71 -8.01 -9.91
C PHE A 106 4.91 -8.44 -11.36
N GLN A 107 6.16 -8.66 -11.76
CA GLN A 107 6.53 -9.12 -13.10
C GLN A 107 5.88 -8.33 -14.26
N GLY A 108 5.79 -7.01 -14.13
CA GLY A 108 5.21 -6.14 -15.16
C GLY A 108 3.68 -6.13 -15.19
N ARG A 109 3.01 -6.72 -14.21
CA ARG A 109 1.55 -6.72 -14.05
C ARG A 109 1.17 -6.08 -12.72
N LEU A 110 -0.10 -5.72 -12.57
CA LEU A 110 -0.65 -5.25 -11.30
C LEU A 110 -1.65 -6.26 -10.77
N TYR A 111 -1.41 -6.72 -9.54
CA TYR A 111 -2.32 -7.56 -8.78
C TYR A 111 -2.88 -6.78 -7.60
N GLY A 112 -4.04 -7.20 -7.11
CA GLY A 112 -4.63 -6.58 -5.94
C GLY A 112 -5.61 -7.49 -5.23
N PHE A 113 -5.97 -7.07 -4.03
CA PHE A 113 -7.04 -7.68 -3.26
C PHE A 113 -8.30 -6.84 -3.34
N ARG A 114 -9.39 -7.45 -3.82
CA ARG A 114 -10.68 -6.77 -3.95
C ARG A 114 -11.36 -6.65 -2.59
N ARG A 115 -11.68 -5.43 -2.19
CA ARG A 115 -12.19 -5.07 -0.85
C ARG A 115 -13.43 -5.88 -0.48
N LEU A 116 -13.49 -6.34 0.78
CA LEU A 116 -14.60 -7.14 1.35
C LEU A 116 -14.89 -8.47 0.64
N THR A 117 -14.06 -8.88 -0.31
CA THR A 117 -14.21 -10.18 -0.98
C THR A 117 -13.18 -11.17 -0.44
N ARG A 118 -13.05 -12.35 -1.07
CA ARG A 118 -11.93 -13.28 -0.88
C ARG A 118 -11.16 -13.47 -2.18
N GLN A 119 -11.07 -12.43 -3.01
CA GLN A 119 -10.55 -12.54 -4.37
C GLN A 119 -9.23 -11.79 -4.52
N ILE A 120 -8.22 -12.52 -5.01
CA ILE A 120 -7.03 -11.92 -5.62
C ILE A 120 -7.39 -11.66 -7.08
N VAL A 121 -7.10 -10.46 -7.55
CA VAL A 121 -7.40 -10.03 -8.91
C VAL A 121 -6.13 -9.61 -9.63
N GLN A 122 -6.03 -9.95 -10.92
CA GLN A 122 -5.15 -9.27 -11.86
C GLN A 122 -5.87 -7.99 -12.31
N VAL A 123 -5.39 -6.86 -11.83
CA VAL A 123 -5.94 -5.53 -12.14
C VAL A 123 -5.50 -5.10 -13.54
N TYR A 124 -4.22 -5.30 -13.86
CA TYR A 124 -3.64 -4.97 -15.16
C TYR A 124 -2.61 -6.03 -15.58
N PRO A 125 -2.57 -6.45 -16.87
CA PRO A 125 -3.50 -6.07 -17.93
C PRO A 125 -4.92 -6.62 -17.67
N PRO A 126 -5.98 -5.95 -18.15
CA PRO A 126 -7.34 -6.47 -18.04
C PRO A 126 -7.45 -7.84 -18.71
N ASN A 127 -8.07 -8.79 -18.01
CA ASN A 127 -8.30 -10.13 -18.55
C ASN A 127 -9.74 -10.23 -19.07
N PRO A 128 -9.96 -10.56 -20.37
CA PRO A 128 -11.29 -10.73 -20.94
C PRO A 128 -12.14 -11.80 -20.25
N LEU A 129 -11.51 -12.82 -19.66
CA LEU A 129 -12.20 -13.90 -18.94
C LEU A 129 -12.59 -13.52 -17.50
N GLY A 130 -12.23 -12.31 -17.07
CA GLY A 130 -12.48 -11.79 -15.74
C GLY A 130 -11.20 -11.59 -14.93
N PRO A 131 -11.21 -10.64 -13.98
CA PRO A 131 -10.00 -10.21 -13.27
C PRO A 131 -9.59 -11.18 -12.15
N VAL A 132 -10.45 -12.09 -11.71
CA VAL A 132 -10.19 -12.97 -10.56
C VAL A 132 -9.18 -14.04 -10.94
N VAL A 133 -8.10 -14.12 -10.18
CA VAL A 133 -7.06 -15.13 -10.40
C VAL A 133 -7.05 -16.20 -9.32
N ALA A 134 -7.33 -15.85 -8.06
CA ALA A 134 -7.37 -16.82 -6.97
C ALA A 134 -8.41 -16.46 -5.90
N HIS A 135 -8.90 -17.49 -5.19
CA HIS A 135 -9.81 -17.33 -4.06
C HIS A 135 -9.14 -17.73 -2.75
N ILE A 136 -9.33 -16.90 -1.74
CA ILE A 136 -8.81 -17.16 -0.40
C ILE A 136 -9.76 -18.11 0.34
N PRO A 137 -9.25 -19.16 1.01
CA PRO A 137 -10.05 -20.15 1.71
C PRO A 137 -11.08 -19.55 2.69
N ALA A 138 -12.31 -20.08 2.67
CA ALA A 138 -13.40 -19.60 3.54
C ALA A 138 -13.13 -19.80 5.05
N LYS A 139 -12.19 -20.68 5.41
CA LYS A 139 -11.82 -21.02 6.80
C LYS A 139 -11.36 -19.82 7.64
N PHE A 140 -10.95 -18.71 7.01
CA PHE A 140 -10.54 -17.50 7.73
C PHE A 140 -11.71 -16.68 8.27
N GLY A 141 -12.95 -17.06 7.96
CA GLY A 141 -14.14 -16.34 8.41
C GLY A 141 -14.44 -15.11 7.57
N ASP A 142 -15.21 -14.18 8.12
CA ASP A 142 -15.67 -12.99 7.42
C ASP A 142 -14.47 -12.12 6.95
N PRO A 143 -14.37 -11.80 5.64
CA PRO A 143 -13.34 -10.92 5.11
C PRO A 143 -13.20 -9.56 5.79
N VAL A 144 -14.28 -9.05 6.40
CA VAL A 144 -14.30 -7.79 7.15
C VAL A 144 -13.31 -7.80 8.33
N PHE A 145 -13.09 -8.96 8.96
CA PHE A 145 -12.18 -9.10 10.10
C PHE A 145 -10.78 -9.59 9.72
N CYS A 146 -10.52 -9.72 8.42
CA CYS A 146 -9.24 -10.18 7.90
C CYS A 146 -8.46 -9.03 7.25
N SER A 147 -7.16 -9.20 7.13
CA SER A 147 -6.32 -8.33 6.31
C SER A 147 -5.49 -9.19 5.37
N TYR A 148 -5.47 -8.77 4.11
CA TYR A 148 -4.90 -9.53 3.01
C TYR A 148 -3.85 -8.65 2.34
N ASN A 149 -2.60 -9.08 2.38
CA ASN A 149 -1.47 -8.32 1.90
C ASN A 149 -0.67 -9.15 0.91
N LEU A 150 -0.51 -8.62 -0.31
CA LEU A 150 0.36 -9.17 -1.33
C LEU A 150 1.75 -8.55 -1.18
N VAL A 151 2.78 -9.38 -1.24
CA VAL A 151 4.18 -8.96 -1.06
C VAL A 151 5.05 -9.63 -2.09
N ASP A 152 5.87 -8.85 -2.81
CA ASP A 152 6.98 -9.39 -3.60
C ASP A 152 8.13 -9.74 -2.64
N SER A 153 8.48 -11.02 -2.61
CA SER A 153 9.51 -11.57 -1.75
C SER A 153 10.47 -12.42 -2.56
N CYS A 154 11.61 -11.82 -2.91
CA CYS A 154 12.65 -12.44 -3.73
C CYS A 154 12.11 -12.99 -5.07
N GLY A 155 11.24 -12.25 -5.75
CA GLY A 155 10.67 -12.65 -7.04
C GLY A 155 9.53 -13.65 -6.92
N ARG A 156 9.01 -13.88 -5.71
CA ARG A 156 7.83 -14.71 -5.43
C ARG A 156 6.72 -13.84 -4.88
N MET A 157 5.48 -14.10 -5.32
CA MET A 157 4.31 -13.43 -4.78
C MET A 157 3.86 -14.15 -3.51
N LEU A 158 3.93 -13.47 -2.37
CA LEU A 158 3.38 -13.97 -1.12
C LEU A 158 2.04 -13.30 -0.82
N LEU A 159 1.06 -14.09 -0.41
CA LEU A 159 -0.15 -13.62 0.24
C LEU A 159 -0.01 -13.82 1.75
N VAL A 160 -0.09 -12.74 2.51
CA VAL A 160 -0.18 -12.80 3.97
C VAL A 160 -1.61 -12.49 4.40
N VAL A 161 -2.22 -13.46 5.10
CA VAL A 161 -3.54 -13.36 5.68
C VAL A 161 -3.39 -13.16 7.18
N ARG A 162 -3.73 -11.96 7.66
CA ARG A 162 -3.95 -11.70 9.08
C ARG A 162 -5.42 -11.97 9.38
N HIS A 163 -5.70 -12.86 10.32
CA HIS A 163 -7.07 -13.22 10.70
C HIS A 163 -7.19 -13.33 12.22
N TRP A 164 -8.44 -13.30 12.71
CA TRP A 164 -8.72 -13.53 14.12
C TRP A 164 -8.55 -15.01 14.49
N SER A 165 -8.00 -15.27 15.67
CA SER A 165 -7.83 -16.60 16.24
C SER A 165 -8.54 -16.67 17.59
N VAL A 166 -9.66 -17.39 17.63
CA VAL A 166 -10.45 -17.63 18.85
C VAL A 166 -9.68 -18.51 19.85
N ARG A 167 -8.73 -19.32 19.37
CA ARG A 167 -7.96 -20.28 20.18
C ARG A 167 -6.80 -19.65 20.96
N ARG A 168 -6.47 -18.38 20.72
CA ARG A 168 -5.37 -17.70 21.42
C ARG A 168 -5.90 -16.97 22.64
N GLU A 169 -5.55 -17.47 23.82
CA GLU A 169 -5.58 -16.66 25.04
C GLU A 169 -4.59 -15.50 24.89
N ALA A 170 -5.05 -14.30 25.19
CA ALA A 170 -4.35 -13.08 24.89
C ALA A 170 -4.64 -12.04 25.95
N LYS A 171 -3.60 -11.35 26.43
CA LYS A 171 -3.75 -10.24 27.38
C LYS A 171 -4.36 -9.03 26.70
N GLU A 172 -4.07 -8.83 25.41
CA GLU A 172 -4.62 -7.74 24.61
C GLU A 172 -5.29 -8.27 23.34
N SER A 173 -6.38 -7.62 22.91
CA SER A 173 -7.21 -8.07 21.78
C SER A 173 -6.41 -8.29 20.48
N TRP A 174 -5.41 -7.46 20.21
CA TRP A 174 -4.57 -7.56 19.02
C TRP A 174 -3.64 -8.79 18.99
N GLN A 175 -3.37 -9.41 20.14
CA GLN A 175 -2.60 -10.66 20.23
C GLN A 175 -3.44 -11.88 19.83
N ARG A 176 -4.75 -11.72 19.68
CA ARG A 176 -5.64 -12.75 19.11
C ARG A 176 -5.54 -12.83 17.59
N CYS A 177 -4.70 -12.03 16.95
CA CYS A 177 -4.40 -12.21 15.53
C CYS A 177 -3.51 -13.45 15.31
N ALA A 178 -3.74 -14.10 14.17
CA ALA A 178 -2.84 -15.11 13.61
C ALA A 178 -2.52 -14.73 12.17
N PHE A 179 -1.37 -15.22 11.70
CA PHE A 179 -0.87 -14.99 10.36
C PHE A 179 -0.75 -16.32 9.63
N THR A 180 -1.36 -16.41 8.45
CA THR A 180 -1.14 -17.50 7.52
C THR A 180 -0.51 -16.93 6.25
N ILE A 181 0.56 -17.55 5.78
CA ILE A 181 1.29 -17.11 4.60
C ILE A 181 1.11 -18.16 3.51
N PHE A 182 0.86 -17.69 2.29
CA PHE A 182 0.83 -18.51 1.10
C PHE A 182 1.82 -17.95 0.08
N GLU A 183 2.49 -18.81 -0.65
CA GLU A 183 3.05 -18.50 -1.95
C GLU A 183 1.93 -18.63 -2.99
N VAL A 184 1.78 -17.62 -3.84
CA VAL A 184 0.80 -17.64 -4.94
C VAL A 184 1.52 -18.15 -6.17
N ASP A 185 1.18 -19.37 -6.62
CA ASP A 185 1.70 -19.86 -7.90
C ASP A 185 1.00 -19.11 -9.03
N ALA A 186 1.72 -18.21 -9.71
CA ALA A 186 1.16 -17.42 -10.80
C ALA A 186 0.77 -18.25 -12.04
N SER A 187 1.17 -19.52 -12.11
CA SER A 187 0.90 -20.43 -13.23
C SER A 187 -0.44 -21.14 -13.06
N SER A 188 -0.67 -21.71 -11.87
CA SER A 188 -1.89 -22.45 -11.52
C SER A 188 -2.91 -21.63 -10.73
N TRP A 189 -2.47 -20.48 -10.19
CA TRP A 189 -3.20 -19.67 -9.21
C TRP A 189 -3.56 -20.37 -7.91
N GLU A 190 -2.80 -21.42 -7.58
CA GLU A 190 -2.91 -22.10 -6.30
C GLU A 190 -2.21 -21.35 -5.17
N LEU A 191 -2.74 -21.52 -3.95
CA LEU A 191 -2.19 -20.92 -2.74
C LEU A 191 -1.44 -21.99 -1.94
N LEU A 192 -0.12 -21.99 -2.05
CA LEU A 192 0.75 -22.96 -1.41
C LEU A 192 1.15 -22.47 0.00
N PRO A 193 0.83 -23.19 1.08
CA PRO A 193 1.09 -22.72 2.43
C PRO A 193 2.60 -22.62 2.71
N VAL A 194 3.02 -21.53 3.35
CA VAL A 194 4.41 -21.27 3.73
C VAL A 194 4.51 -21.20 5.25
N SER A 195 5.28 -22.10 5.84
CA SER A 195 5.51 -22.18 7.29
C SER A 195 6.64 -21.26 7.78
N SER A 196 7.61 -20.93 6.91
CA SER A 196 8.71 -20.04 7.24
C SER A 196 9.16 -19.24 6.03
N ILE A 197 9.52 -17.99 6.28
CA ILE A 197 10.15 -17.08 5.30
C ILE A 197 11.67 -16.97 5.51
N GLY A 198 12.25 -17.83 6.35
CA GLY A 198 13.69 -17.92 6.58
C GLY A 198 14.29 -16.63 7.15
N ASN A 199 15.29 -16.07 6.47
CA ASN A 199 16.00 -14.85 6.90
C ASN A 199 15.27 -13.55 6.52
N LEU A 200 14.01 -13.63 6.10
CA LEU A 200 13.23 -12.47 5.68
C LEU A 200 12.35 -11.95 6.81
N ALA A 201 12.03 -10.67 6.74
CA ALA A 201 11.01 -10.01 7.54
C ALA A 201 10.03 -9.30 6.61
N LEU A 202 8.73 -9.41 6.90
CA LEU A 202 7.68 -8.75 6.13
C LEU A 202 7.19 -7.52 6.88
N PHE A 203 7.06 -6.41 6.16
CA PHE A 203 6.49 -5.16 6.68
C PHE A 203 5.15 -4.95 6.00
N LEU A 204 4.06 -5.16 6.74
CA LEU A 204 2.70 -5.14 6.20
C LEU A 204 1.99 -3.85 6.59
N CYS A 205 1.63 -3.05 5.60
CA CYS A 205 0.82 -1.85 5.78
C CYS A 205 -0.26 -1.77 4.70
N ARG A 206 -1.16 -0.80 4.86
CA ARG A 206 -2.30 -0.62 3.96
C ARG A 206 -1.84 -0.26 2.54
N ASP A 207 -0.91 0.68 2.43
CA ASP A 207 -0.55 1.24 1.12
C ASP A 207 0.44 0.36 0.38
N ARG A 208 1.48 -0.10 1.08
CA ARG A 208 2.57 -0.91 0.53
C ARG A 208 3.01 -1.96 1.52
N CYS A 209 3.56 -3.04 0.98
CA CYS A 209 4.22 -4.07 1.76
C CYS A 209 5.66 -4.23 1.27
N LEU A 210 6.55 -4.62 2.18
CA LEU A 210 7.95 -4.88 1.87
C LEU A 210 8.37 -6.24 2.41
N SER A 211 9.27 -6.89 1.67
CA SER A 211 10.05 -8.02 2.15
C SER A 211 11.51 -7.56 2.28
N VAL A 212 12.09 -7.75 3.46
CA VAL A 212 13.45 -7.28 3.77
C VAL A 212 14.29 -8.44 4.27
N SER A 213 15.52 -8.56 3.77
CA SER A 213 16.47 -9.53 4.31
C SER A 213 17.03 -9.06 5.65
N ALA A 214 16.79 -9.83 6.70
CA ALA A 214 17.33 -9.61 8.04
C ALA A 214 18.80 -10.07 8.16
N LYS A 215 19.39 -10.67 7.12
CA LYS A 215 20.72 -11.31 7.17
C LYS A 215 21.83 -10.40 7.71
N TYR A 216 21.79 -9.12 7.36
CA TYR A 216 22.79 -8.13 7.76
C TYR A 216 22.16 -6.96 8.54
N LEU A 217 20.95 -7.13 9.05
CA LEU A 217 20.19 -6.11 9.76
C LEU A 217 19.88 -6.60 11.18
N PRO A 218 20.80 -6.43 12.15
CA PRO A 218 20.66 -7.03 13.48
C PRO A 218 19.44 -6.53 14.26
N SER A 219 18.92 -5.33 13.94
CA SER A 219 17.72 -4.78 14.55
C SER A 219 16.41 -5.32 13.95
N ILE A 220 16.48 -6.13 12.89
CA ILE A 220 15.31 -6.70 12.22
C ILE A 220 15.28 -8.20 12.50
N SER A 221 14.17 -8.65 13.10
CA SER A 221 13.99 -10.05 13.43
C SER A 221 13.69 -10.86 12.18
N ARG A 222 14.45 -11.93 11.92
CA ARG A 222 14.15 -12.88 10.83
C ARG A 222 12.86 -13.65 11.09
N ASN A 223 12.32 -14.25 10.03
CA ASN A 223 11.11 -15.06 10.06
C ASN A 223 9.96 -14.37 10.81
N SER A 224 9.71 -13.11 10.47
CA SER A 224 8.80 -12.27 11.23
C SER A 224 7.94 -11.35 10.37
N VAL A 225 6.88 -10.86 10.99
CA VAL A 225 5.94 -9.91 10.40
C VAL A 225 5.86 -8.67 11.28
N TYR A 226 6.28 -7.54 10.74
CA TYR A 226 6.05 -6.21 11.29
C TYR A 226 4.76 -5.67 10.70
N TYR A 227 3.82 -5.27 11.57
CA TYR A 227 2.54 -4.72 11.14
C TYR A 227 2.07 -3.67 12.13
N TYR A 228 0.99 -2.96 11.76
CA TYR A 228 0.40 -1.96 12.63
C TYR A 228 -0.95 -2.39 13.24
N VAL A 229 -1.18 -1.93 14.47
CA VAL A 229 -2.45 -1.99 15.20
C VAL A 229 -2.96 -0.57 15.47
N LEU A 230 -4.28 -0.37 15.47
CA LEU A 230 -4.90 0.93 15.77
C LEU A 230 -4.94 1.17 17.29
N LEU A 231 -3.76 1.30 17.90
CA LEU A 231 -3.58 1.56 19.33
C LEU A 231 -2.45 2.57 19.55
N THR A 232 -2.31 2.99 20.80
CA THR A 232 -1.31 3.95 21.32
C THR A 232 0.15 3.62 20.99
N ASN A 233 0.46 2.34 20.74
CA ASN A 233 1.74 1.87 20.21
C ASN A 233 1.47 1.00 18.99
N PRO A 234 1.53 1.56 17.78
CA PRO A 234 0.98 0.88 16.63
C PRO A 234 1.87 -0.22 16.10
N VAL A 235 3.17 -0.17 16.32
CA VAL A 235 4.09 -1.15 15.74
C VAL A 235 4.09 -2.43 16.57
N VAL A 236 3.80 -3.53 15.90
CA VAL A 236 3.87 -4.87 16.48
C VAL A 236 4.73 -5.76 15.59
N LEU A 237 5.62 -6.50 16.25
CA LEU A 237 6.39 -7.58 15.68
C LEU A 237 5.69 -8.91 16.02
N HIS A 238 5.46 -9.74 15.02
CA HIS A 238 5.03 -11.12 15.19
C HIS A 238 6.11 -12.08 14.69
N SER A 239 6.59 -12.96 15.56
CA SER A 239 7.54 -14.01 15.20
C SER A 239 6.78 -15.21 14.64
N LEU A 240 7.10 -15.63 13.42
CA LEU A 240 6.49 -16.80 12.79
C LEU A 240 7.06 -18.11 13.34
N SER A 241 8.22 -18.07 14.01
CA SER A 241 8.89 -19.27 14.55
C SER A 241 8.20 -19.82 15.79
N ASN A 242 7.80 -18.95 16.72
CA ASN A 242 7.20 -19.32 18.01
C ASN A 242 5.83 -18.67 18.22
N GLY A 243 5.35 -17.87 17.26
CA GLY A 243 4.07 -17.19 17.33
C GLY A 243 4.03 -16.04 18.34
N SER A 244 5.17 -15.61 18.89
CA SER A 244 5.24 -14.53 19.89
C SER A 244 4.91 -13.17 19.28
N PHE A 245 4.56 -12.23 20.17
CA PHE A 245 4.37 -10.84 19.82
C PHE A 245 5.23 -9.94 20.67
N GLU A 246 5.81 -8.93 20.03
CA GLU A 246 6.64 -7.93 20.69
C GLU A 246 6.23 -6.54 20.21
N ARG A 247 6.36 -5.56 21.10
CA ARG A 247 6.22 -4.14 20.75
C ARG A 247 7.62 -3.53 20.75
N PRO A 248 8.26 -3.39 19.57
CA PRO A 248 9.64 -2.91 19.51
C PRO A 248 9.78 -1.45 19.96
N THR A 249 8.70 -0.67 20.00
CA THR A 249 8.73 0.80 20.18
C THR A 249 7.81 1.34 21.28
N THR A 250 7.57 0.59 22.36
CA THR A 250 6.68 1.00 23.48
C THR A 250 7.02 2.36 24.11
N LEU A 251 8.23 2.88 23.92
CA LEU A 251 8.71 4.15 24.47
C LEU A 251 8.56 5.35 23.53
N CYS A 252 8.12 5.14 22.28
CA CYS A 252 8.10 6.17 21.23
C CYS A 252 6.76 6.92 21.11
N GLN A 253 5.78 6.62 21.97
CA GLN A 253 4.47 7.29 21.93
C GLN A 253 4.57 8.75 22.40
N VAL A 254 4.24 9.69 21.52
CA VAL A 254 4.32 11.15 21.80
C VAL A 254 3.01 11.75 22.32
N HIS A 255 1.87 11.07 22.16
CA HIS A 255 0.54 11.53 22.62
C HIS A 255 -0.37 10.38 23.05
N ASP A 256 -1.32 10.64 23.94
CA ASP A 256 -2.30 9.66 24.46
C ASP A 256 -3.64 9.64 23.69
N THR A 257 -3.64 10.12 22.43
CA THR A 257 -4.81 10.38 21.57
C THR A 257 -5.60 11.65 21.91
N THR A 258 -5.39 12.24 23.09
CA THR A 258 -6.04 13.48 23.51
C THR A 258 -5.05 14.63 23.56
N LYS A 259 -3.88 14.42 24.16
CA LYS A 259 -2.86 15.44 24.38
C LYS A 259 -1.45 14.89 24.11
N ARG A 260 -0.53 15.80 23.84
CA ARG A 260 0.89 15.48 23.82
C ARG A 260 1.33 15.08 25.23
N ILE A 261 1.98 13.92 25.35
CA ILE A 261 2.51 13.41 26.62
C ILE A 261 4.03 13.54 26.72
N ARG A 262 4.75 13.62 25.59
CA ARG A 262 6.21 13.78 25.56
C ARG A 262 6.70 14.31 24.19
N PRO A 263 7.95 14.77 24.07
CA PRO A 263 8.55 15.07 22.76
C PRO A 263 8.84 13.81 21.94
N SER A 264 9.10 14.00 20.64
CA SER A 264 9.53 12.92 19.72
C SER A 264 10.82 12.29 20.22
N VAL A 265 10.87 10.96 20.25
CA VAL A 265 12.00 10.19 20.80
C VAL A 265 12.90 9.78 19.65
N ARG A 266 14.08 10.40 19.57
CA ARG A 266 15.12 10.13 18.55
C ARG A 266 16.34 9.48 19.22
N PRO A 267 17.10 8.62 18.51
CA PRO A 267 16.93 8.19 17.12
C PRO A 267 15.80 7.15 16.94
N PHE A 268 15.29 7.01 15.71
CA PHE A 268 14.31 5.98 15.37
C PHE A 268 14.97 4.68 14.91
N THR A 269 14.26 3.57 15.09
CA THR A 269 14.75 2.27 14.63
C THR A 269 14.61 2.12 13.13
N LEU A 270 15.36 1.18 12.54
CA LEU A 270 15.19 0.83 11.13
C LEU A 270 13.77 0.33 10.83
N ALA A 271 13.16 -0.42 11.76
CA ALA A 271 11.79 -0.90 11.61
C ALA A 271 10.79 0.26 11.52
N ASP A 272 10.99 1.34 12.30
CA ASP A 272 10.16 2.53 12.23
C ASP A 272 10.23 3.21 10.87
N HIS A 273 11.44 3.31 10.30
CA HIS A 273 11.63 3.88 8.98
C HIS A 273 11.00 3.02 7.88
N LEU A 274 11.15 1.70 7.94
CA LEU A 274 10.56 0.78 6.98
C LEU A 274 9.03 0.78 7.04
N LEU A 275 8.44 0.78 8.24
CA LEU A 275 6.99 0.91 8.41
C LEU A 275 6.47 2.27 7.97
N THR A 276 7.19 3.35 8.29
CA THR A 276 6.82 4.68 7.82
C THR A 276 6.89 4.74 6.30
N TYR A 277 7.91 4.17 5.68
CA TYR A 277 7.99 4.05 4.23
C TYR A 277 6.80 3.26 3.66
N CYS A 278 6.38 2.17 4.29
CA CYS A 278 5.19 1.41 3.87
C CYS A 278 3.87 2.21 3.97
N ASN A 279 3.82 3.29 4.76
CA ASN A 279 2.69 4.21 4.87
C ASN A 279 3.01 5.54 4.17
N HIS A 280 2.65 5.62 2.89
CA HIS A 280 3.14 6.68 2.00
C HIS A 280 2.77 8.10 2.46
N ARG A 281 1.68 8.26 3.20
CA ARG A 281 1.14 9.56 3.59
C ARG A 281 1.99 10.21 4.66
N GLU A 282 2.37 9.45 5.69
CA GLU A 282 3.26 9.88 6.76
C GLU A 282 4.65 10.11 6.19
N TRP A 283 5.16 9.16 5.37
CA TRP A 283 6.45 9.30 4.70
C TRP A 283 6.56 10.58 3.85
N ALA A 284 5.57 10.84 2.99
CA ALA A 284 5.58 12.01 2.11
C ALA A 284 5.45 13.35 2.86
N ARG A 285 5.01 13.32 4.12
CA ARG A 285 4.92 14.50 5.00
C ARG A 285 6.14 14.67 5.90
N GLY A 286 7.09 13.75 5.85
CA GLY A 286 8.21 13.71 6.79
C GLY A 286 7.79 13.38 8.23
N LEU A 287 6.64 12.75 8.40
CA LEU A 287 6.13 12.30 9.69
C LEU A 287 6.48 10.83 9.89
N MET A 288 6.81 10.44 11.12
CA MET A 288 6.96 9.02 11.44
C MET A 288 5.62 8.39 11.75
N PHE A 289 5.36 7.25 11.11
CA PHE A 289 4.09 6.58 11.23
C PHE A 289 3.78 6.15 12.67
N HIS A 290 4.75 5.66 13.43
CA HIS A 290 4.48 5.21 14.80
C HIS A 290 4.11 6.36 15.76
N GLU A 291 4.54 7.59 15.47
CA GLU A 291 4.21 8.77 16.28
C GLU A 291 2.93 9.47 15.80
N TYR A 292 2.61 9.37 14.51
CA TYR A 292 1.62 10.24 13.85
C TYR A 292 0.58 9.47 13.01
N ASN A 293 0.42 8.16 13.21
CA ASN A 293 -0.65 7.39 12.55
C ASN A 293 -2.06 7.90 12.90
N CYS A 294 -2.19 8.56 14.04
CA CYS A 294 -3.40 9.19 14.54
C CYS A 294 -2.96 10.53 15.14
N ILE A 295 -3.39 11.65 14.56
CA ILE A 295 -3.01 12.98 15.03
C ILE A 295 -4.16 13.53 15.89
N PRO A 296 -3.97 13.75 17.21
CA PRO A 296 -4.99 14.30 18.08
C PRO A 296 -5.42 15.72 17.66
N GLU A 297 -6.65 16.10 18.01
CA GLU A 297 -7.18 17.44 17.72
C GLU A 297 -6.35 18.57 18.37
N CYS A 298 -5.71 18.30 19.51
CA CYS A 298 -4.85 19.28 20.18
C CYS A 298 -3.60 19.67 19.36
N PHE A 299 -3.23 18.92 18.32
CA PHE A 299 -2.15 19.25 17.39
C PHE A 299 -2.66 20.18 16.27
N ASP A 300 -3.42 21.22 16.62
CA ASP A 300 -4.11 22.10 15.67
C ASP A 300 -3.15 22.73 14.65
N ASP A 301 -1.96 23.19 15.08
CA ASP A 301 -0.96 23.76 14.17
C ASP A 301 -0.46 22.74 13.13
N LEU A 302 -0.27 21.48 13.52
CA LEU A 302 0.11 20.42 12.60
C LEU A 302 -1.03 20.08 11.65
N LEU A 303 -2.27 20.00 12.16
CA LEU A 303 -3.46 19.77 11.35
C LEU A 303 -3.66 20.89 10.33
N LYS A 304 -3.47 22.16 10.71
CA LYS A 304 -3.48 23.31 9.80
C LYS A 304 -2.43 23.18 8.71
N LYS A 305 -1.17 22.87 9.06
CA LYS A 305 -0.09 22.64 8.09
C LYS A 305 -0.46 21.53 7.09
N ILE A 306 -0.99 20.42 7.59
CA ILE A 306 -1.45 19.30 6.76
C ILE A 306 -2.57 19.73 5.82
N ARG A 307 -3.59 20.44 6.31
CA ARG A 307 -4.71 20.93 5.50
C ARG A 307 -4.24 21.91 4.44
N THR A 308 -3.33 22.82 4.78
CA THR A 308 -2.72 23.75 3.82
C THR A 308 -1.99 22.99 2.72
N GLN A 309 -1.14 22.02 3.07
CA GLN A 309 -0.42 21.19 2.09
C GLN A 309 -1.38 20.39 1.20
N ASP A 310 -2.40 19.76 1.78
CA ASP A 310 -3.41 19.01 1.02
C ASP A 310 -4.24 19.95 0.11
N SER A 311 -4.45 21.22 0.48
CA SER A 311 -5.20 22.22 -0.31
C SER A 311 -4.48 22.68 -1.58
N GLU A 312 -3.15 22.53 -1.65
CA GLU A 312 -2.36 22.87 -2.84
C GLU A 312 -2.70 21.97 -4.04
N LEU A 313 -3.27 20.79 -3.77
CA LEU A 313 -3.77 19.86 -4.77
C LEU A 313 -5.09 20.37 -5.36
N ARG A 314 -5.01 20.94 -6.56
CA ARG A 314 -6.19 21.40 -7.29
C ARG A 314 -6.52 20.39 -8.38
N ILE A 315 -7.78 19.96 -8.42
CA ILE A 315 -8.32 19.27 -9.58
C ILE A 315 -9.01 20.34 -10.43
N PRO A 316 -8.51 20.63 -11.64
CA PRO A 316 -9.23 21.46 -12.58
C PRO A 316 -10.68 21.00 -12.70
N ARG A 317 -11.61 21.94 -12.64
CA ARG A 317 -13.00 21.65 -13.02
C ARG A 317 -13.02 21.39 -14.52
N ILE A 318 -13.80 20.41 -14.95
CA ILE A 318 -14.13 20.25 -16.36
C ILE A 318 -14.81 21.57 -16.77
N ARG A 319 -14.22 22.31 -17.70
CA ARG A 319 -14.92 23.42 -18.33
C ARG A 319 -16.06 22.78 -19.11
N SER A 320 -17.30 23.04 -18.71
CA SER A 320 -18.47 22.76 -19.54
C SER A 320 -18.28 23.55 -20.83
N GLY A 321 -17.89 22.87 -21.91
CA GLY A 321 -17.89 23.46 -23.24
C GLY A 321 -19.33 23.79 -23.62
N SER A 322 -19.57 25.06 -23.88
CA SER A 322 -20.67 25.58 -24.70
C SER A 322 -20.54 25.11 -26.14
#